data_AF-A0A6L5FWW1-F1
#
_entry.id   AF-A0A6L5FWW1-F1
#
_cell.length_a   1.000
_cell.length_b   1.000
_cell.length_c   1.000
_cell.angle_alpha   90.00
_cell.angle_beta   90.00
_cell.angle_gamma   90.00
#
_symmetry.space_group_name_H-M   'P 1'
#
loop_
_entity.id
_entity.type
_entity.pdbx_description
1 polymer ?
#
loop_
_entity_poly.entity_id
_entity_poly.type
_entity_poly.pdbx_seq_one_letter_code
_entity_poly.pdbx_strand_id
1 'polypeptide(L)'
;MMSKFRASRERDERGFTLIELLVVILIIAILAAIAIPVFLNQREKGWVSQTESALKNAATAAESYATGNQGKYTGLTLTLLEGEGFKKATDVTMVDADVTVSADGTAYCIDAGHASLGTTTYGISSDTGAPALGTCATGAFTAAAP
;
A
#
# COMPACT_ATOMS: atom_id res chain seq x y z
N MET A 1 -13.59 -53.87 59.67
CA MET A 1 -13.23 -54.27 58.30
C MET A 1 -13.79 -53.22 57.36
N MET A 2 -12.92 -52.63 56.54
CA MET A 2 -13.16 -51.48 55.66
C MET A 2 -14.38 -51.64 54.74
N SER A 3 -15.10 -50.55 54.51
CA SER A 3 -15.30 -50.08 53.13
C SER A 3 -15.61 -48.58 53.13
N LYS A 4 -14.57 -47.80 52.78
CA LYS A 4 -14.69 -46.40 52.38
C LYS A 4 -15.45 -46.37 51.07
N PHE A 5 -16.69 -45.87 51.06
CA PHE A 5 -17.34 -45.42 49.84
C PHE A 5 -16.53 -44.23 49.31
N ARG A 6 -15.70 -44.51 48.30
CA ARG A 6 -15.00 -43.49 47.52
C ARG A 6 -16.06 -42.69 46.79
N ALA A 7 -16.28 -41.44 47.20
CA ALA A 7 -16.98 -40.45 46.38
C ALA A 7 -16.12 -40.23 45.13
N SER A 8 -16.47 -40.93 44.05
CA SER A 8 -16.02 -40.61 42.71
C SER A 8 -16.53 -39.20 42.40
N ARG A 9 -15.60 -38.24 42.36
CA ARG A 9 -15.83 -36.93 41.77
C ARG A 9 -16.13 -37.19 40.28
N GLU A 10 -17.42 -37.35 39.96
CA GLU A 10 -17.91 -37.27 38.59
C GLU A 10 -17.39 -35.94 38.06
N ARG A 11 -16.35 -36.02 37.23
CA ARG A 11 -15.96 -34.89 36.42
C ARG A 11 -17.14 -34.70 35.47
N ASP A 12 -17.82 -33.59 35.64
CA ASP A 12 -18.87 -33.06 34.79
C ASP A 12 -18.27 -32.89 33.38
N GLU A 13 -18.12 -33.98 32.64
CA GLU A 13 -17.66 -34.00 31.25
C GLU A 13 -18.83 -33.50 30.39
N ARG A 14 -19.07 -32.19 30.48
CA ARG A 14 -20.00 -31.47 29.62
C ARG A 14 -19.42 -31.49 28.21
N GLY A 15 -19.88 -32.43 27.40
CA GLY A 15 -19.56 -32.50 25.98
C GLY A 15 -20.14 -31.29 25.24
N PHE A 16 -19.38 -30.78 24.27
CA PHE A 16 -19.80 -29.73 23.36
C PHE A 16 -20.95 -30.25 22.48
N THR A 17 -22.08 -29.57 22.45
CA THR A 17 -23.22 -30.01 21.63
C THR A 17 -23.02 -29.61 20.16
N LEU A 18 -23.52 -30.44 19.24
CA LEU A 18 -23.48 -30.11 17.81
C LEU A 18 -24.26 -28.82 17.50
N ILE A 19 -25.30 -28.53 18.28
CA ILE A 19 -26.09 -27.31 18.12
C ILE A 19 -25.31 -26.06 18.56
N GLU A 20 -24.47 -26.15 19.60
CA GLU A 20 -23.57 -25.06 19.99
C GLU A 20 -22.57 -24.76 18.88
N LEU A 21 -21.96 -25.77 18.26
CA LEU A 21 -21.07 -25.54 17.12
C LEU A 21 -21.81 -24.97 15.91
N LEU A 22 -23.04 -25.42 15.65
CA LEU A 22 -23.85 -24.93 14.53
C LEU A 22 -24.17 -23.44 14.67
N VAL A 23 -24.58 -22.99 15.86
CA VAL A 23 -24.87 -21.56 16.09
C VAL A 23 -23.60 -20.71 15.99
N VAL A 24 -22.46 -21.22 16.45
CA VAL A 24 -21.17 -20.51 16.36
C VAL A 24 -20.74 -20.30 14.91
N ILE A 25 -20.78 -21.35 14.07
CA ILE A 25 -20.40 -21.20 12.65
C ILE A 25 -21.38 -20.30 11.90
N LEU A 26 -22.67 -20.29 12.28
CA LEU A 26 -23.67 -19.40 11.71
C LEU A 26 -23.36 -17.93 12.02
N ILE A 27 -22.99 -17.61 13.26
CA ILE A 27 -22.60 -16.26 13.65
C ILE A 27 -21.30 -15.84 12.92
N ILE A 28 -20.29 -16.70 12.88
CA ILE A 28 -19.02 -16.43 12.17
C ILE A 28 -19.28 -16.19 10.68
N ALA A 29 -20.18 -16.95 10.05
CA ALA A 29 -20.52 -16.77 8.64
C ALA A 29 -21.13 -15.39 8.36
N ILE A 30 -22.03 -14.91 9.22
CA ILE A 30 -22.64 -13.58 9.09
C ILE A 30 -21.57 -12.48 9.25
N LEU A 31 -20.69 -12.62 10.26
CA LEU A 31 -19.62 -11.65 10.49
C LEU A 31 -18.60 -11.64 9.34
N ALA A 32 -18.21 -12.81 8.85
CA ALA A 32 -17.26 -12.95 7.74
C ALA A 32 -17.80 -12.35 6.44
N ALA A 33 -19.10 -12.51 6.16
CA ALA A 33 -19.73 -11.96 4.96
C ALA A 33 -19.60 -10.43 4.86
N ILE A 34 -19.61 -9.71 5.99
CA ILE A 34 -19.43 -8.24 6.04
C ILE A 34 -17.95 -7.88 6.17
N ALA A 35 -17.21 -8.61 7.00
CA ALA A 35 -15.83 -8.28 7.33
C ALA A 35 -14.88 -8.46 6.13
N ILE A 36 -15.05 -9.50 5.32
CA ILE A 36 -14.18 -9.80 4.17
C ILE A 36 -14.17 -8.65 3.14
N PRO A 37 -15.30 -8.20 2.57
CA PRO A 37 -15.28 -7.13 1.57
C PRO A 37 -14.74 -5.81 2.13
N VAL A 38 -15.07 -5.48 3.38
CA VAL A 38 -14.53 -4.29 4.06
C VAL A 38 -13.02 -4.39 4.22
N PHE A 39 -12.53 -5.52 4.71
CA PHE A 39 -11.09 -5.75 4.89
C PHE A 39 -10.32 -5.66 3.58
N LEU A 40 -10.85 -6.24 2.49
CA LEU A 40 -10.22 -6.18 1.17
C LEU A 40 -10.11 -4.73 0.66
N ASN A 41 -11.17 -3.92 0.81
CA ASN A 41 -11.15 -2.50 0.42
C ASN A 41 -10.16 -1.69 1.30
N GLN A 42 -10.11 -1.93 2.61
CA GLN A 42 -9.15 -1.26 3.49
C GLN A 42 -7.70 -1.62 3.11
N ARG A 43 -7.45 -2.88 2.74
CA ARG A 43 -6.14 -3.33 2.28
C ARG A 43 -5.74 -2.63 0.97
N GLU A 44 -6.66 -2.51 0.03
CA GLU A 44 -6.46 -1.80 -1.23
C GLU A 44 -6.11 -0.32 -0.99
N LYS A 45 -6.85 0.37 -0.13
CA LYS A 45 -6.53 1.74 0.29
C LYS A 45 -5.15 1.85 0.96
N GLY A 46 -4.73 0.82 1.68
CA GLY A 46 -3.38 0.73 2.25
C GLY A 46 -2.30 0.70 1.17
N TRP A 47 -2.50 -0.08 0.11
CA TRP A 47 -1.59 -0.14 -1.04
C TRP A 47 -1.52 1.19 -1.80
N VAL A 48 -2.66 1.85 -1.99
CA VAL A 48 -2.71 3.20 -2.58
C VAL A 48 -1.91 4.19 -1.73
N SER A 49 -2.17 4.23 -0.42
CA SER A 49 -1.46 5.11 0.53
C SER A 49 0.05 4.85 0.55
N GLN A 50 0.49 3.59 0.45
CA GLN A 50 1.90 3.24 0.36
C GLN A 50 2.54 3.80 -0.91
N THR A 51 1.86 3.68 -2.05
CA THR A 51 2.30 4.20 -3.36
C THR A 51 2.40 5.72 -3.35
N GLU A 52 1.36 6.40 -2.86
CA GLU A 52 1.35 7.86 -2.70
C GLU A 52 2.46 8.35 -1.77
N SER A 53 2.72 7.61 -0.69
CA SER A 53 3.81 7.94 0.24
C SER A 53 5.17 7.76 -0.40
N ALA A 54 5.36 6.71 -1.20
CA ALA A 54 6.59 6.52 -1.98
C ALA A 54 6.78 7.66 -2.98
N LEU A 55 5.74 8.08 -3.69
CA LEU A 55 5.79 9.23 -4.61
C LEU A 55 6.17 10.54 -3.90
N LYS A 56 5.61 10.83 -2.72
CA LYS A 56 5.98 12.02 -1.93
C LYS A 56 7.44 12.00 -1.49
N ASN A 57 7.95 10.82 -1.11
CA ASN A 57 9.35 10.66 -0.76
C ASN A 57 10.25 10.84 -1.98
N ALA A 58 9.85 10.32 -3.14
CA ALA A 58 10.56 10.49 -4.41
C ALA A 58 10.59 11.96 -4.85
N ALA A 59 9.47 12.67 -4.73
CA ALA A 59 9.40 14.11 -4.97
C ALA A 59 10.34 14.88 -4.04
N THR A 60 10.35 14.56 -2.75
CA THR A 60 11.30 15.19 -1.79
C THR A 60 12.76 14.96 -2.20
N ALA A 61 13.10 13.77 -2.65
CA ALA A 61 14.43 13.47 -3.18
C ALA A 61 14.73 14.21 -4.51
N ALA A 62 13.72 14.42 -5.36
CA ALA A 62 13.85 15.22 -6.58
C ALA A 62 14.16 16.69 -6.26
N GLU A 63 13.47 17.27 -5.26
CA GLU A 63 13.76 18.64 -4.78
C GLU A 63 15.18 18.74 -4.18
N SER A 64 15.62 17.71 -3.44
CA SER A 64 17.00 17.62 -2.93
C SER A 64 18.02 17.64 -4.08
N TYR A 65 17.80 16.81 -5.10
CA TYR A 65 18.63 16.77 -6.30
C TYR A 65 18.72 18.14 -6.98
N ALA A 66 17.58 18.81 -7.16
CA ALA A 66 17.54 20.13 -7.80
C ALA A 66 18.35 21.19 -7.03
N THR A 67 18.42 21.10 -5.70
CA THR A 67 19.24 21.98 -4.88
C THR A 67 20.73 21.88 -5.24
N GLY A 68 21.22 20.66 -5.53
CA GLY A 68 22.58 20.42 -6.02
C GLY A 68 22.79 20.70 -7.51
N ASN A 69 21.71 20.82 -8.28
CA ASN A 69 21.72 20.93 -9.74
C ASN A 69 21.16 22.27 -10.25
N GLN A 70 21.48 23.38 -9.58
CA GLN A 70 21.10 24.75 -9.98
C GLN A 70 19.58 24.94 -10.16
N GLY A 71 18.76 24.25 -9.37
CA GLY A 71 17.31 24.29 -9.47
C GLY A 71 16.73 23.56 -10.69
N LYS A 72 17.50 22.66 -11.32
CA LYS A 72 17.09 21.89 -12.49
C LYS A 72 16.98 20.40 -12.17
N TYR A 73 16.06 19.74 -12.84
CA TYR A 73 15.84 18.29 -12.76
C TYR A 73 16.48 17.55 -13.94
N THR A 74 17.24 18.23 -14.81
CA THR A 74 17.88 17.60 -15.98
C THR A 74 18.74 16.41 -15.57
N GLY A 75 18.47 15.25 -16.18
CA GLY A 75 19.21 14.02 -15.90
C GLY A 75 18.74 13.25 -14.67
N LEU A 76 17.65 13.69 -14.01
CA LEU A 76 17.05 12.96 -12.89
C LEU A 76 16.65 11.54 -13.32
N THR A 77 17.05 10.56 -12.53
CA THR A 77 16.76 9.13 -12.70
C THR A 77 16.43 8.54 -11.33
N LEU A 78 15.86 7.34 -11.29
CA LEU A 78 15.55 6.65 -10.04
C LEU A 78 16.81 6.36 -9.23
N THR A 79 17.92 6.01 -9.88
CA THR A 79 19.21 5.80 -9.20
C THR A 79 19.72 7.08 -8.53
N LEU A 80 19.54 8.25 -9.15
CA LEU A 80 19.92 9.53 -8.53
C LEU A 80 19.02 9.86 -7.34
N LEU A 81 17.72 9.58 -7.44
CA LEU A 81 16.80 9.72 -6.30
C LEU A 81 17.24 8.85 -5.12
N GLU A 82 17.67 7.60 -5.37
CA GLU A 82 18.21 6.72 -4.33
C GLU A 82 19.49 7.29 -3.69
N GLY A 83 20.33 7.95 -4.48
CA GLY A 83 21.49 8.70 -3.99
C GLY A 83 21.11 9.86 -3.06
N GLU A 84 19.98 10.52 -3.33
CA GLU A 84 19.38 11.56 -2.48
C GLU A 84 18.59 11.00 -1.29
N GLY A 85 18.67 9.68 -1.03
CA GLY A 85 18.07 9.03 0.13
C GLY A 85 16.65 8.51 -0.09
N PHE A 86 16.14 8.55 -1.33
CA PHE A 86 14.91 7.83 -1.67
C PHE A 86 15.10 6.32 -1.47
N LYS A 87 14.10 5.66 -0.91
CA LYS A 87 14.08 4.20 -0.78
C LYS A 87 12.75 3.67 -1.29
N LYS A 88 12.82 2.92 -2.39
CA LYS A 88 11.66 2.25 -2.95
C LYS A 88 11.14 1.18 -1.99
N ALA A 89 9.83 1.22 -1.70
CA ALA A 89 9.17 0.16 -0.96
C ALA A 89 9.07 -1.11 -1.83
N THR A 90 9.20 -2.30 -1.22
CA THR A 90 9.27 -3.58 -1.94
C THR A 90 8.10 -3.81 -2.89
N ASP A 91 6.88 -3.46 -2.48
CA ASP A 91 5.66 -3.71 -3.25
C ASP A 91 5.28 -2.56 -4.20
N VAL A 92 6.00 -1.44 -4.14
CA VAL A 92 5.83 -0.29 -5.03
C VAL A 92 6.70 -0.48 -6.28
N THR A 93 6.05 -0.45 -7.44
CA THR A 93 6.72 -0.57 -8.73
C THR A 93 7.09 0.82 -9.25
N MET A 94 8.39 1.09 -9.31
CA MET A 94 8.99 2.24 -9.96
C MET A 94 10.26 1.79 -10.67
N VAL A 95 10.47 2.28 -11.88
CA VAL A 95 11.66 2.10 -12.72
C VAL A 95 12.14 3.45 -13.27
N ASP A 96 13.34 3.51 -13.85
CA ASP A 96 13.88 4.77 -14.40
C ASP A 96 12.97 5.43 -15.44
N ALA A 97 12.25 4.63 -16.24
CA ALA A 97 11.32 5.15 -17.24
C ALA A 97 10.12 5.90 -16.62
N ASP A 98 9.80 5.65 -15.36
CA ASP A 98 8.73 6.32 -14.63
C ASP A 98 9.15 7.71 -14.15
N VAL A 99 10.45 8.02 -14.15
CA VAL A 99 10.99 9.35 -13.81
C VAL A 99 11.15 10.14 -15.10
N THR A 100 10.23 11.07 -15.34
CA THR A 100 10.24 11.93 -16.53
C THR A 100 10.55 13.38 -16.16
N VAL A 101 11.27 14.06 -17.04
CA VAL A 101 11.68 15.45 -16.87
C VAL A 101 11.25 16.24 -18.11
N SER A 102 10.84 17.50 -17.92
CA SER A 102 10.50 18.39 -19.04
C SER A 102 11.73 18.70 -19.90
N ALA A 103 11.50 19.04 -21.17
CA ALA A 103 12.58 19.33 -22.11
C ALA A 103 13.50 20.47 -21.61
N ASP A 104 12.95 21.45 -20.89
CA ASP A 104 13.68 22.60 -20.34
C ASP A 104 14.35 22.30 -18.97
N GLY A 105 14.15 21.08 -18.45
CA GLY A 105 14.72 20.60 -17.20
C GLY A 105 14.14 21.25 -15.94
N THR A 106 13.00 21.95 -16.05
CA THR A 106 12.40 22.74 -14.96
C THR A 106 11.27 22.05 -14.23
N ALA A 107 10.73 20.97 -14.79
CA ALA A 107 9.65 20.21 -14.20
C ALA A 107 9.98 18.72 -14.25
N TYR A 108 9.50 17.98 -13.25
CA TYR A 108 9.54 16.53 -13.24
C TYR A 108 8.14 15.97 -13.06
N CYS A 109 7.98 14.72 -13.48
CA CYS A 109 6.83 13.91 -13.17
C CYS A 109 7.31 12.47 -12.96
N ILE A 110 6.93 11.89 -11.82
CA ILE A 110 7.31 10.55 -11.41
C ILE A 110 6.06 9.69 -11.31
N ASP A 111 6.04 8.56 -11.99
CA ASP A 111 4.99 7.54 -11.87
C ASP A 111 5.38 6.43 -10.88
N ALA A 112 4.35 5.80 -10.31
CA ALA A 112 4.48 4.61 -9.50
C ALA A 112 3.23 3.75 -9.57
N GLY A 113 3.44 2.44 -9.53
CA GLY A 113 2.39 1.44 -9.32
C GLY A 113 2.61 0.66 -8.04
N HIS A 114 1.72 -0.31 -7.80
CA HIS A 114 1.84 -1.28 -6.72
C HIS A 114 1.53 -2.67 -7.27
N ALA A 115 2.32 -3.68 -6.87
CA ALA A 115 2.21 -5.05 -7.40
C ALA A 115 0.78 -5.64 -7.26
N SER A 116 0.07 -5.27 -6.20
CA SER A 116 -1.31 -5.70 -5.92
C SER A 116 -2.42 -4.83 -6.53
N LEU A 117 -2.09 -3.69 -7.15
CA LEU A 117 -3.07 -2.78 -7.80
C LEU A 117 -3.13 -2.96 -9.33
N GLY A 118 -2.44 -3.98 -9.88
CA GLY A 118 -2.42 -4.26 -11.31
C GLY A 118 -1.71 -3.17 -12.11
N THR A 119 -2.36 -2.66 -13.15
CA THR A 119 -1.82 -1.61 -14.04
C THR A 119 -2.17 -0.19 -13.58
N THR A 120 -2.72 -0.04 -12.37
CA THR A 120 -3.09 1.27 -11.84
C THR A 120 -1.85 2.04 -11.45
N THR A 121 -1.66 3.20 -12.08
CA THR A 121 -0.53 4.10 -11.83
C THR A 121 -0.98 5.37 -11.13
N TYR A 122 -0.11 5.86 -10.28
CA TYR A 122 -0.22 7.15 -9.62
C TYR A 122 1.00 7.97 -10.00
N GLY A 123 0.81 9.26 -10.23
CA GLY A 123 1.88 10.18 -10.57
C GLY A 123 1.95 11.35 -9.61
N ILE A 124 3.14 11.90 -9.43
CA ILE A 124 3.38 13.20 -8.79
C ILE A 124 4.22 14.06 -9.71
N SER A 125 3.89 15.34 -9.80
CA SER A 125 4.66 16.31 -10.58
C SER A 125 5.07 17.51 -9.73
N SER A 126 6.08 18.24 -10.19
CA SER A 126 6.50 19.51 -9.62
C SER A 126 5.38 20.57 -9.59
N ASP A 127 4.37 20.44 -10.46
CA ASP A 127 3.26 21.40 -10.57
C ASP A 127 2.09 21.05 -9.64
N THR A 128 1.78 19.76 -9.50
CA THR A 128 0.66 19.30 -8.64
C THR A 128 1.06 19.20 -7.19
N GLY A 129 2.32 18.84 -6.89
CA GLY A 129 2.83 18.66 -5.52
C GLY A 129 2.13 17.57 -4.70
N ALA A 130 1.20 16.84 -5.31
CA ALA A 130 0.39 15.81 -4.67
C ALA A 130 0.27 14.60 -5.61
N PRO A 131 0.42 13.36 -5.08
CA PRO A 131 0.14 12.15 -5.84
C PRO A 131 -1.33 12.09 -6.25
N ALA A 132 -1.58 11.67 -7.49
CA ALA A 132 -2.92 11.43 -7.99
C ALA A 132 -2.91 10.28 -9.00
N LEU A 133 -4.09 9.69 -9.23
CA LEU A 133 -4.26 8.61 -10.20
C LEU A 133 -4.09 9.15 -11.64
N GLY A 134 -3.17 8.56 -12.39
CA GLY A 134 -2.77 9.08 -13.70
C GLY A 134 -1.39 8.59 -14.13
N THR A 135 -0.86 9.25 -15.16
CA THR A 135 0.45 8.93 -15.75
C THR A 135 1.24 10.19 -16.07
N CYS A 136 2.55 10.07 -15.99
CA CYS A 136 3.53 11.07 -16.36
C CYS A 136 3.96 10.91 -17.81
N ALA A 137 4.09 12.04 -18.50
CA ALA A 137 4.70 12.09 -19.81
C ALA A 137 5.50 13.39 -19.96
N THR A 138 6.78 13.29 -20.32
CA THR A 138 7.64 14.47 -20.60
C THR A 138 7.66 15.50 -19.46
N GLY A 139 7.65 15.03 -18.20
CA GLY A 139 7.66 15.90 -17.03
C GLY A 139 6.32 16.54 -16.68
N ALA A 140 5.22 16.17 -17.35
CA ALA A 140 3.86 16.63 -17.05
C ALA A 140 2.95 15.48 -16.58
N PHE A 141 2.10 15.76 -15.60
CA PHE A 141 1.13 14.79 -15.09
C PHE A 141 -0.20 14.87 -15.86
N THR A 142 -0.70 13.72 -16.30
CA THR A 142 -2.04 13.57 -16.87
C THR A 142 -2.90 12.74 -15.93
N ALA A 143 -3.90 13.36 -15.31
CA ALA A 143 -4.86 12.65 -14.47
C ALA A 143 -5.65 11.62 -15.29
N ALA A 144 -5.84 10.43 -14.74
CA ALA A 144 -6.71 9.45 -15.38
C ALA A 144 -8.19 9.88 -15.27
N ALA A 145 -8.98 9.49 -16.27
CA ALA A 145 -10.41 9.76 -16.29
C ALA A 145 -11.11 9.05 -15.10
N PRO A 146 -12.15 9.66 -14.50
CA PRO A 146 -12.87 9.10 -13.35
C PRO A 146 -13.67 7.84 -13.69
#